data_AF-A0A0N4VWL8-F1
#
_entry.id   AF-A0A0N4VWL8-F1
#
_cell.length_a   1.000
_cell.length_b   1.000
_cell.length_c   1.000
_cell.angle_alpha   90.00
_cell.angle_beta   90.00
_cell.angle_gamma   90.00
#
_symmetry.space_group_name_H-M   'P 1'
#
loop_
_entity.id
_entity.type
_entity.pdbx_description
1 polymer ?
#
loop_
_entity_poly.entity_id
_entity_poly.type
_entity_poly.pdbx_seq_one_letter_code
_entity_poly.pdbx_strand_id
1 'polypeptide(L)'
;LNFYCQETFQVNDDRILRSCVNYTQSEPAPESLFSDVKVPQGREMPNIYRNLVLLTEDRVLNMKAMCQHIPCRTMVRFMKWAKIS
;
A
#
# COMPACT_ATOMS: atom_id res chain seq x y z
N LEU A 1 -15.01 11.06 25.18
CA LEU A 1 -13.81 10.20 25.18
C LEU A 1 -13.76 9.28 23.95
N ASN A 2 -14.73 8.39 23.73
CA ASN A 2 -14.74 7.50 22.54
C ASN A 2 -14.79 8.23 21.19
N PHE A 3 -15.57 9.31 21.08
CA PHE A 3 -15.70 10.08 19.84
C PHE A 3 -14.38 10.78 19.44
N TYR A 4 -13.71 11.41 20.42
CA TYR A 4 -12.42 12.08 20.20
C TYR A 4 -11.32 11.10 19.80
N CYS A 5 -11.34 9.90 20.39
CA CYS A 5 -10.43 8.83 20.03
C CYS A 5 -10.65 8.38 18.57
N GLN A 6 -11.91 8.19 18.15
CA GLN A 6 -12.23 7.88 16.75
C GLN A 6 -11.81 8.98 15.76
N GLU A 7 -12.01 10.26 16.08
CA GLU A 7 -11.53 11.36 15.24
C GLU A 7 -10.00 11.35 15.11
N THR A 8 -9.27 11.13 16.21
CA THR A 8 -7.80 11.03 16.14
C THR A 8 -7.33 9.85 15.31
N PHE A 9 -8.01 8.69 15.37
CA PHE A 9 -7.69 7.54 14.52
C PHE A 9 -7.96 7.84 13.05
N GLN A 10 -9.06 8.51 12.73
CA GLN A 10 -9.37 8.90 11.36
C GLN A 10 -8.34 9.89 10.80
N VAL A 11 -7.95 10.89 11.60
CA VAL A 11 -6.90 11.85 11.21
C VAL A 11 -5.56 11.15 11.00
N ASN A 12 -5.24 10.14 11.80
CA ASN A 12 -4.01 9.37 11.64
C ASN A 12 -4.04 8.47 10.41
N ASP A 13 -5.15 7.77 10.14
CA ASP A 13 -5.34 6.99 8.91
C ASP A 13 -5.08 7.86 7.67
N ASP A 14 -5.69 9.05 7.63
CA ASP A 14 -5.56 9.97 6.52
C ASP A 14 -4.11 10.46 6.34
N ARG A 15 -3.39 10.70 7.44
CA ARG A 15 -1.97 11.08 7.42
C ARG A 15 -1.08 9.95 6.91
N ILE A 16 -1.32 8.71 7.36
CA ILE A 16 -0.58 7.52 6.91
C ILE A 16 -0.79 7.32 5.41
N LEU A 17 -2.04 7.33 4.95
CA LEU A 17 -2.37 7.15 3.53
C LEU A 17 -1.77 8.26 2.65
N ARG A 18 -1.86 9.52 3.09
CA ARG A 18 -1.25 10.64 2.39
C ARG A 18 0.26 10.47 2.27
N SER A 19 0.93 9.98 3.32
CA SER A 19 2.35 9.66 3.28
C SER A 19 2.66 8.59 2.24
N CYS A 20 1.86 7.52 2.16
CA CYS A 20 2.04 6.48 1.15
C CYS A 20 1.88 7.05 -0.27
N VAL A 21 0.82 7.82 -0.53
CA VAL A 21 0.59 8.42 -1.85
C VAL A 21 1.72 9.36 -2.24
N ASN A 22 2.15 10.23 -1.33
CA ASN A 22 3.27 11.15 -1.57
C ASN A 22 4.55 10.38 -1.92
N TYR A 23 4.84 9.29 -1.21
CA TYR A 23 6.01 8.45 -1.50
C TYR A 23 5.96 7.88 -2.93
N THR A 24 4.79 7.43 -3.41
CA THR A 24 4.66 6.92 -4.78
C THR A 24 4.90 7.96 -5.86
N GLN A 25 4.74 9.25 -5.54
CA GLN A 25 4.96 10.36 -6.45
C GLN A 25 6.40 10.85 -6.41
N SER A 26 7.00 10.91 -5.21
CA SER A 26 8.40 11.32 -5.05
C SER A 26 9.37 10.25 -5.54
N GLU A 27 9.04 8.98 -5.31
CA GLU A 27 9.86 7.83 -5.66
C GLU A 27 9.02 6.90 -6.54
N PRO A 28 8.79 7.23 -7.83
CA PRO A 28 8.05 6.36 -8.72
C PRO A 28 8.81 5.04 -8.91
N ALA A 29 8.07 3.94 -9.00
CA ALA A 29 8.68 2.63 -9.17
C ALA A 29 9.36 2.55 -10.56
N PRO A 30 10.68 2.29 -10.64
CA PRO A 30 11.36 2.20 -11.93
C PRO A 30 10.77 1.09 -12.79
N GLU A 31 10.55 1.35 -14.08
CA GLU A 31 10.02 0.34 -15.01
C GLU A 31 10.91 -0.92 -15.08
N SER A 32 12.22 -0.74 -14.90
CA SER A 32 13.21 -1.82 -14.85
C SER A 32 12.99 -2.82 -13.70
N LEU A 33 12.31 -2.43 -12.61
CA LEU A 33 11.97 -3.37 -11.54
C LEU A 33 10.91 -4.40 -11.97
N PHE A 34 10.20 -4.15 -13.06
CA PHE A 34 9.07 -4.96 -13.50
C PHE A 34 9.26 -5.55 -14.90
N SER A 35 10.46 -5.46 -15.48
CA SER A 35 10.77 -6.02 -16.80
C SER A 35 10.50 -7.52 -16.90
N ASP A 36 10.68 -8.25 -15.79
CA ASP A 36 10.48 -9.69 -15.72
C ASP A 36 9.01 -10.07 -15.43
N VAL A 37 8.15 -9.08 -15.14
CA VAL A 37 6.73 -9.31 -14.89
C VAL A 37 6.02 -9.44 -16.23
N LYS A 38 5.74 -10.68 -16.63
CA LYS A 38 4.93 -10.97 -17.82
C LYS A 38 3.57 -10.27 -17.70
N VAL A 39 3.35 -9.24 -18.51
CA VAL A 39 2.04 -8.59 -18.63
C VAL A 39 1.08 -9.61 -19.25
N PRO A 40 -0.03 -9.99 -18.58
CA PRO A 40 -1.00 -10.90 -19.16
C PRO A 40 -1.53 -10.31 -20.46
N GLN A 41 -1.36 -11.04 -21.58
CA GLN A 41 -1.90 -10.62 -22.87
C GLN A 41 -3.43 -10.51 -22.77
N GLY A 42 -4.00 -9.41 -23.26
CA GLY A 42 -5.46 -9.21 -23.34
C GLY A 42 -6.12 -8.41 -22.22
N ARG A 43 -5.36 -7.78 -21.30
CA ARG A 43 -5.93 -6.75 -20.41
C ARG A 43 -5.78 -5.36 -21.02
N GLU A 44 -6.90 -4.66 -21.16
CA GLU A 44 -6.92 -3.24 -21.56
C GLU A 44 -6.42 -2.31 -20.44
N MET A 45 -6.46 -2.76 -19.19
CA MET A 45 -6.07 -1.97 -18.03
C MET A 45 -4.54 -1.99 -17.84
N PRO A 46 -3.87 -0.83 -17.77
CA PRO A 46 -2.44 -0.76 -17.49
C PRO A 46 -2.11 -1.29 -16.09
N ASN A 47 -0.94 -1.95 -15.96
CA ASN A 47 -0.44 -2.37 -14.66
C ASN A 47 -0.03 -1.13 -13.83
N ILE A 48 -0.49 -1.07 -12.58
CA ILE A 48 -0.06 -0.05 -11.62
C ILE A 48 1.03 -0.65 -10.74
N TYR A 49 2.25 -0.15 -10.88
CA TYR A 49 3.39 -0.58 -10.10
C TYR A 49 3.63 0.33 -8.90
N ARG A 50 3.92 -0.26 -7.74
CA ARG A 50 4.19 0.47 -6.48
C ARG A 50 5.45 -0.11 -5.83
N ASN A 51 6.39 0.76 -5.48
CA ASN A 51 7.65 0.45 -4.78
C ASN A 51 7.54 0.58 -3.26
N LEU A 52 6.32 0.44 -2.72
CA LEU A 52 6.06 0.50 -1.28
C LEU A 52 5.06 -0.59 -0.90
N VAL A 53 5.01 -0.95 0.38
CA VAL A 53 3.97 -1.78 0.99
C VAL A 53 3.59 -1.18 2.34
N LEU A 54 2.30 -0.94 2.58
CA LEU A 54 1.80 -0.54 3.89
C LEU A 54 1.66 -1.77 4.80
N LEU A 55 2.27 -1.71 5.99
CA LEU A 55 2.18 -2.77 6.99
C LEU A 55 1.09 -2.44 8.01
N THR A 56 0.03 -3.23 8.06
CA THR A 56 -1.07 -3.03 9.00
C THR A 56 -1.86 -4.31 9.27
N GLU A 57 -2.37 -4.46 10.50
CA GLU A 57 -3.37 -5.46 10.88
C GLU A 57 -4.81 -4.90 10.79
N ASP A 58 -4.96 -3.59 10.64
CA ASP A 58 -6.25 -2.91 10.60
C ASP A 58 -6.94 -3.12 9.25
N ARG A 59 -8.15 -3.69 9.28
CA ARG A 59 -8.94 -4.00 8.09
C ARG A 59 -9.52 -2.76 7.41
N VAL A 60 -9.91 -1.75 8.18
CA VAL A 60 -10.47 -0.50 7.65
C VAL A 60 -9.38 0.30 6.95
N LEU A 61 -8.20 0.42 7.55
CA LEU A 61 -7.06 1.09 6.92
C LEU A 61 -6.60 0.35 5.66
N ASN A 62 -6.59 -0.99 5.68
CA ASN A 62 -6.31 -1.81 4.49
C ASN A 62 -7.31 -1.53 3.37
N MET A 63 -8.62 -1.48 3.67
CA MET A 63 -9.64 -1.11 2.67
C MET A 63 -9.40 0.29 2.10
N LYS A 64 -9.11 1.29 2.94
CA LYS A 64 -8.81 2.66 2.49
C LYS A 64 -7.57 2.71 1.59
N ALA A 65 -6.51 1.98 1.94
CA ALA A 65 -5.29 1.89 1.15
C ALA A 65 -5.54 1.21 -0.22
N MET A 66 -6.35 0.15 -0.26
CA MET A 66 -6.74 -0.51 -1.50
C MET A 66 -7.47 0.43 -2.46
N CYS A 67 -8.37 1.30 -1.95
CA CYS A 67 -9.01 2.34 -2.78
C CYS A 67 -8.03 3.34 -3.40
N GLN A 68 -6.83 3.47 -2.84
CA GLN A 68 -5.76 4.33 -3.36
C GLN A 68 -4.68 3.55 -4.15
N HIS A 69 -4.92 2.27 -4.43
CA HIS A 69 -3.97 1.36 -5.08
C HIS A 69 -2.64 1.25 -4.30
N ILE A 70 -2.73 1.25 -2.98
CA ILE A 70 -1.60 1.06 -2.06
C ILE A 70 -1.60 -0.39 -1.56
N PRO A 71 -0.58 -1.20 -1.88
CA PRO A 71 -0.54 -2.60 -1.47
C PRO A 71 -0.33 -2.71 0.05
N CYS A 72 -1.07 -3.62 0.68
CA CYS A 72 -1.04 -3.84 2.12
C CYS A 72 -0.65 -5.28 2.48
N ARG A 73 0.08 -5.44 3.59
CA ARG A 73 0.36 -6.74 4.23
C ARG A 73 0.35 -6.61 5.75
N THR A 74 0.10 -7.72 6.43
CA THR A 74 0.39 -7.84 7.86
C THR A 74 1.90 -7.97 8.06
N MET A 75 2.42 -7.56 9.23
CA MET A 75 3.86 -7.62 9.50
C MET A 75 4.40 -9.05 9.32
N VAL A 76 3.72 -10.02 9.92
CA VAL A 76 4.08 -11.45 9.84
C VAL A 76 4.13 -11.95 8.39
N ARG A 77 3.15 -11.56 7.56
CA ARG A 77 3.11 -11.98 6.15
C ARG A 77 4.20 -11.31 5.33
N PHE A 78 4.52 -10.05 5.63
CA PHE A 78 5.60 -9.35 4.95
C PHE A 78 6.97 -9.95 5.27
N MET A 79 7.25 -10.23 6.55
CA MET A 79 8.51 -10.88 6.95
C MET A 79 8.68 -12.26 6.29
N LYS A 80 7.61 -13.07 6.29
CA LYS A 80 7.60 -14.36 5.59
C LYS A 80 7.90 -14.19 4.09
N TRP A 81 7.33 -13.18 3.42
CA TRP A 81 7.61 -12.88 2.02
C TRP A 81 9.07 -12.43 1.81
N ALA A 82 9.58 -11.57 2.68
CA ALA A 82 10.94 -11.05 2.64
C ALA A 82 12.01 -12.09 3.02
N LYS A 83 11.61 -13.29 3.47
CA LYS A 83 12.51 -14.33 4.00
C LYS A 83 13.35 -13.85 5.18
N ILE A 84 12.80 -12.93 5.97
CA ILE A 84 13.36 -12.46 7.23
C ILE A 84 12.73 -13.37 8.29
N SER A 85 13.57 -14.24 8.87
CA SER A 85 13.20 -15.28 9.84
C SER A 85 12.89 -14.70 11.22
#